data_AF-A0A7Y3KBR2-F1
#
_entry.id   AF-A0A7Y3KBR2-F1
#
_cell.length_a   1.000
_cell.length_b   1.000
_cell.length_c   1.000
_cell.angle_alpha   90.00
_cell.angle_beta   90.00
_cell.angle_gamma   90.00
#
_symmetry.space_group_name_H-M   'P 1'
#
loop_
_entity.id
_entity.type
_entity.pdbx_description
1 polymer ?
#
loop_
_entity_poly.entity_id
_entity_poly.type
_entity_poly.pdbx_seq_one_letter_code
_entity_poly.pdbx_strand_id
1 'polypeptide(L)'
;MTKRTRRRGVSVLAVAMAIWLMLMPQFIVGMGTNLWVHLPEQSATADAMSVPGRIWFSLSWSLTHSPTFLRIHVLIALALVILSLFNFVWTCTKRRTVLILLSFLGFGELMAATINGLFFVLYQYDVNSFIMSIAFVSSVISFAIEIYLLKKAQIE
;
A
#
# COMPACT_ATOMS: atom_id res chain seq x y z
N MET A 1 1.94 -46.71 -2.98
CA MET A 1 2.48 -45.46 -2.41
C MET A 1 2.31 -44.32 -3.41
N THR A 2 1.23 -43.55 -3.33
CA THR A 2 1.02 -42.36 -4.16
C THR A 2 1.66 -41.16 -3.49
N LYS A 3 2.79 -40.68 -4.03
CA LYS A 3 3.41 -39.42 -3.63
C LYS A 3 2.43 -38.28 -3.97
N ARG A 4 1.66 -37.81 -2.98
CA ARG A 4 0.91 -36.56 -3.08
C ARG A 4 1.93 -35.44 -3.29
N THR A 5 2.09 -35.00 -4.53
CA THR A 5 2.80 -33.77 -4.85
C THR A 5 2.03 -32.64 -4.18
N ARG A 6 2.52 -32.19 -3.02
CA ARG A 6 1.99 -31.01 -2.32
C ARG A 6 2.28 -29.82 -3.25
N ARG A 7 1.35 -29.47 -4.14
CA ARG A 7 1.40 -28.23 -4.90
C ARG A 7 1.60 -27.12 -3.87
N ARG A 8 2.82 -26.55 -3.80
CA ARG A 8 3.15 -25.40 -2.97
C ARG A 8 2.46 -24.19 -3.61
N GLY A 9 1.15 -24.08 -3.39
CA GLY A 9 0.45 -22.83 -3.64
C GLY A 9 1.07 -21.73 -2.79
N VAL A 10 1.04 -20.50 -3.29
CA VAL A 10 1.41 -19.31 -2.51
C VAL A 10 0.56 -19.31 -1.22
N SER A 11 1.18 -19.10 -0.07
CA SER A 11 0.45 -19.03 1.21
C SER A 11 0.13 -17.58 1.53
N VAL A 12 -0.98 -17.34 2.25
CA VAL A 12 -1.33 -16.00 2.78
C VAL A 12 -0.14 -15.41 3.56
N LEU A 13 0.54 -16.24 4.35
CA LEU A 13 1.76 -15.83 5.06
C LEU A 13 2.84 -15.29 4.12
N ALA A 14 3.09 -15.95 2.99
CA ALA A 14 4.10 -15.50 2.03
C ALA A 14 3.71 -14.16 1.39
N VAL A 15 2.42 -13.95 1.09
CA VAL A 15 1.92 -12.67 0.55
C VAL A 15 2.04 -11.56 1.59
N ALA A 16 1.57 -11.79 2.82
CA ALA A 16 1.67 -10.82 3.92
C ALA A 16 3.14 -10.45 4.21
N MET A 17 4.06 -11.44 4.21
CA MET A 17 5.50 -11.18 4.34
C MET A 17 6.07 -10.38 3.18
N ALA A 18 5.66 -10.66 1.94
CA ALA A 18 6.10 -9.89 0.78
C ALA A 18 5.65 -8.43 0.86
N ILE A 19 4.39 -8.18 1.25
CA ILE A 19 3.87 -6.84 1.51
C ILE A 19 4.71 -6.15 2.58
N TRP A 20 4.90 -6.80 3.73
CA TRP A 20 5.64 -6.22 4.85
C TRP A 20 7.09 -5.87 4.49
N LEU A 21 7.75 -6.72 3.69
CA LEU A 21 9.09 -6.43 3.18
C LEU A 21 9.10 -5.29 2.16
N MET A 22 8.08 -5.18 1.29
CA MET A 22 7.94 -4.10 0.32
C MET A 22 7.62 -2.74 0.96
N LEU A 23 7.08 -2.71 2.18
CA LEU A 23 6.89 -1.45 2.93
C LEU A 23 8.22 -0.75 3.23
N MET A 24 9.33 -1.50 3.37
CA MET A 24 10.66 -0.92 3.67
C MET A 24 11.21 -0.06 2.52
N PRO A 25 11.35 -0.56 1.27
CA PRO A 25 11.75 0.29 0.16
C PRO A 25 10.72 1.39 -0.12
N GLN A 26 9.42 1.14 0.12
CA GLN A 26 8.39 2.17 -0.02
C GLN A 26 8.64 3.36 0.92
N PHE A 27 8.99 3.09 2.18
CA PHE A 27 9.35 4.12 3.14
C PHE A 27 10.60 4.90 2.70
N ILE A 28 11.67 4.20 2.29
CA ILE A 28 12.92 4.84 1.88
C ILE A 28 12.70 5.77 0.67
N VAL A 29 12.03 5.26 -0.38
CA VAL A 29 11.76 6.05 -1.59
C VAL A 29 10.75 7.16 -1.29
N GLY A 30 9.77 6.91 -0.41
CA GLY A 30 8.79 7.90 0.01
C GLY A 30 9.41 9.06 0.79
N MET A 31 10.25 8.77 1.77
CA MET A 31 11.03 9.78 2.49
C MET A 31 11.93 10.55 1.53
N GLY A 32 12.57 9.86 0.58
CA GLY A 32 13.38 10.52 -0.41
C GLY A 32 12.60 11.46 -1.32
N THR A 33 11.38 11.07 -1.67
CA THR A 33 10.47 11.91 -2.45
C THR A 33 10.04 13.14 -1.65
N ASN A 34 9.60 12.95 -0.41
CA ASN A 34 9.12 14.05 0.44
C ASN A 34 10.20 15.07 0.80
N LEU A 35 11.47 14.66 0.91
CA LEU A 35 12.56 15.54 1.32
C LEU A 35 13.26 16.25 0.17
N TRP A 36 13.31 15.64 -1.03
CA TRP A 36 14.18 16.12 -2.11
C TRP A 36 13.47 16.38 -3.45
N VAL A 37 12.25 15.88 -3.64
CA VAL A 37 11.53 16.07 -4.90
C VAL A 37 10.68 17.34 -4.83
N HIS A 38 10.99 18.29 -5.71
CA HIS A 38 10.18 19.49 -5.89
C HIS A 38 9.10 19.21 -6.93
N LEU A 39 7.82 19.37 -6.54
CA LEU A 39 6.69 19.17 -7.45
C LEU A 39 6.16 20.54 -7.90
N PRO A 40 5.76 20.67 -9.18
CA PRO A 40 5.07 21.87 -9.64
C PRO A 40 3.67 21.90 -9.02
N GLU A 41 3.20 23.09 -8.66
CA GLU A 41 1.85 23.29 -8.14
C GLU A 41 0.82 22.98 -9.24
N GLN A 42 -0.17 22.14 -8.92
CA GLN A 42 -1.21 21.67 -9.86
C GLN A 42 -2.64 21.90 -9.33
N SER A 43 -2.76 22.66 -8.23
CA SER A 43 -4.00 22.93 -7.50
C SER A 43 -5.11 23.50 -8.39
N ALA A 44 -4.81 24.53 -9.18
CA ALA A 44 -5.79 25.22 -10.02
C ALA A 44 -6.45 24.30 -11.07
N THR A 45 -5.72 23.35 -11.65
CA THR A 45 -6.27 22.37 -12.60
C THR A 45 -7.06 21.28 -11.89
N ALA A 46 -6.63 20.87 -10.71
CA ALA A 46 -7.28 19.83 -9.92
C ALA A 46 -8.62 20.25 -9.31
N ASP A 47 -8.77 21.53 -8.94
CA ASP A 47 -9.96 22.02 -8.24
C ASP A 47 -11.21 22.05 -9.11
N ALA A 48 -11.05 22.15 -10.44
CA ALA A 48 -12.13 22.02 -11.40
C ALA A 48 -12.63 20.56 -11.60
N MET A 49 -11.91 19.56 -11.07
CA MET A 49 -12.20 18.15 -11.28
C MET A 49 -13.04 17.55 -10.14
N SER A 50 -13.74 16.44 -10.42
CA SER A 50 -14.34 15.60 -9.37
C SER A 50 -13.25 14.88 -8.55
N VAL A 51 -13.57 14.36 -7.36
CA VAL A 51 -12.61 13.60 -6.54
C VAL A 51 -11.96 12.43 -7.32
N PRO A 52 -12.72 11.56 -8.03
CA PRO A 52 -12.11 10.52 -8.85
C PRO A 52 -11.24 11.09 -9.98
N GLY A 53 -11.65 12.21 -10.57
CA GLY A 53 -10.88 12.93 -11.58
C GLY A 53 -9.53 13.40 -11.06
N ARG A 54 -9.50 13.98 -9.85
CA ARG A 54 -8.27 14.40 -9.16
C ARG A 54 -7.31 13.23 -8.90
N ILE A 55 -7.84 12.12 -8.39
CA ILE A 55 -7.06 10.90 -8.13
C ILE A 55 -6.45 10.38 -9.43
N TRP A 56 -7.26 10.27 -10.49
CA TRP A 56 -6.79 9.79 -11.79
C TRP A 56 -5.75 10.72 -12.41
N PHE A 57 -5.99 12.02 -12.38
CA PHE A 57 -5.07 13.03 -12.89
C PHE A 57 -3.73 12.98 -12.14
N SER A 58 -3.75 12.98 -10.81
CA SER A 58 -2.55 12.90 -9.97
C SER A 58 -1.77 11.62 -10.22
N LEU A 59 -2.46 10.49 -10.33
CA LEU A 59 -1.83 9.19 -10.61
C LEU A 59 -1.19 9.18 -12.00
N SER A 60 -1.93 9.60 -13.03
CA SER A 60 -1.44 9.66 -14.41
C SER A 60 -0.22 10.57 -14.53
N TRP A 61 -0.29 11.78 -13.96
CA TRP A 61 0.82 12.73 -13.95
C TRP A 61 2.04 12.15 -13.22
N SER A 62 1.82 11.52 -12.05
CA SER A 62 2.88 10.88 -11.29
C SER A 62 3.58 9.76 -12.06
N LEU A 63 2.89 9.06 -12.94
CA LEU A 63 3.47 7.99 -13.74
C LEU A 63 4.18 8.49 -15.00
N THR A 64 3.71 9.59 -15.59
CA THR A 64 4.14 10.03 -16.94
C THR A 64 5.10 11.21 -16.92
N HIS A 65 4.92 12.16 -16.00
CA HIS A 65 5.63 13.45 -16.01
C HIS A 65 6.49 13.68 -14.77
N SER A 66 6.35 12.85 -13.73
CA SER A 66 7.09 13.08 -12.47
C SER A 66 8.57 12.71 -12.54
N PRO A 67 9.39 13.25 -11.60
CA PRO A 67 10.75 12.80 -11.37
C PRO A 67 10.83 11.32 -10.97
N THR A 68 11.97 10.69 -11.28
CA THR A 68 12.18 9.23 -11.13
C THR A 68 11.84 8.70 -9.74
N PHE A 69 12.21 9.41 -8.66
CA PHE A 69 11.92 8.99 -7.29
C PHE A 69 10.41 8.89 -7.01
N LEU A 70 9.65 9.92 -7.37
CA LEU A 70 8.19 9.90 -7.22
C LEU A 70 7.56 8.80 -8.07
N ARG A 71 8.02 8.62 -9.32
CA ARG A 71 7.50 7.55 -10.18
C ARG A 71 7.70 6.16 -9.58
N ILE A 72 8.90 5.87 -9.05
CA ILE A 72 9.19 4.60 -8.39
C ILE A 72 8.33 4.45 -7.13
N HIS A 73 8.18 5.50 -6.33
CA HIS A 73 7.34 5.50 -5.14
C HIS A 73 5.88 5.13 -5.46
N VAL A 74 5.31 5.73 -6.52
CA VAL A 74 3.93 5.44 -6.96
C VAL A 74 3.80 4.03 -7.50
N LEU A 75 4.78 3.53 -8.26
CA LEU A 75 4.75 2.14 -8.76
C LEU A 75 4.78 1.12 -7.63
N ILE A 76 5.62 1.33 -6.60
CA ILE A 76 5.66 0.46 -5.42
C ILE A 76 4.34 0.57 -4.63
N ALA A 77 3.79 1.77 -4.46
CA ALA A 77 2.48 1.97 -3.81
C ALA A 77 1.36 1.20 -4.52
N LEU A 78 1.28 1.28 -5.86
CA LEU A 78 0.29 0.54 -6.65
C LEU A 78 0.46 -0.98 -6.47
N ALA A 79 1.69 -1.48 -6.52
CA ALA A 79 1.97 -2.90 -6.30
C ALA A 79 1.54 -3.34 -4.88
N LEU A 80 1.80 -2.52 -3.86
CA LEU A 80 1.37 -2.76 -2.48
C LEU A 80 -0.16 -2.78 -2.36
N VAL A 81 -0.88 -1.85 -2.99
CA VAL A 81 -2.35 -1.82 -3.00
C VAL A 81 -2.93 -3.08 -3.66
N ILE A 82 -2.38 -3.51 -4.80
CA ILE A 82 -2.82 -4.73 -5.49
C ILE A 82 -2.53 -5.97 -4.65
N LEU A 83 -1.32 -6.08 -4.09
CA LEU A 83 -0.93 -7.22 -3.25
C LEU A 83 -1.74 -7.29 -1.96
N SER A 84 -2.01 -6.16 -1.31
CA SER A 84 -2.82 -6.11 -0.09
C SER A 84 -4.29 -6.43 -0.36
N LEU A 85 -4.86 -5.98 -1.47
CA LEU A 85 -6.20 -6.42 -1.90
C LEU A 85 -6.23 -7.94 -2.13
N PHE A 86 -5.23 -8.47 -2.83
CA PHE A 86 -5.10 -9.91 -3.05
C PHE A 86 -4.96 -10.67 -1.72
N ASN A 87 -4.15 -10.17 -0.79
CA ASN A 87 -4.00 -10.75 0.55
C ASN A 87 -5.34 -10.76 1.29
N PHE A 88 -6.07 -9.64 1.32
CA PHE A 88 -7.39 -9.55 1.95
C PHE A 88 -8.38 -10.57 1.35
N VAL A 89 -8.52 -10.60 0.02
CA VAL A 89 -9.41 -11.55 -0.67
C VAL A 89 -9.01 -13.00 -0.39
N TRP A 90 -7.71 -13.31 -0.36
CA TRP A 90 -7.24 -14.65 0.00
C TRP A 90 -7.55 -14.95 1.47
N THR A 91 -7.28 -14.04 2.39
CA THR A 91 -7.51 -14.22 3.82
C THR A 91 -8.98 -14.51 4.13
N CYS A 92 -9.93 -13.95 3.37
CA CYS A 92 -11.36 -14.31 3.45
C CYS A 92 -11.61 -15.81 3.26
N THR A 93 -10.81 -16.52 2.46
CA THR A 93 -10.93 -17.98 2.29
C THR A 93 -10.52 -18.78 3.54
N LYS A 94 -9.81 -18.17 4.49
CA LYS A 94 -9.34 -18.82 5.73
C LYS A 94 -10.40 -18.85 6.83
N ARG A 95 -11.50 -18.10 6.69
CA ARG A 95 -12.64 -18.04 7.65
C ARG A 95 -12.22 -17.76 9.10
N ARG A 96 -11.12 -17.02 9.30
CA ARG A 96 -10.64 -16.58 10.61
C ARG A 96 -10.85 -15.07 10.72
N THR A 97 -11.89 -14.67 11.45
CA THR A 97 -12.35 -13.27 11.54
C THR A 97 -11.22 -12.29 11.87
N VAL A 98 -10.35 -12.63 12.84
CA VAL A 98 -9.23 -11.77 13.23
C VAL A 98 -8.26 -11.51 12.07
N LEU A 99 -7.92 -12.54 11.28
CA LEU A 99 -7.04 -12.38 10.12
C LEU A 99 -7.71 -11.55 9.02
N ILE A 100 -9.01 -11.78 8.79
CA ILE A 100 -9.79 -11.00 7.82
C ILE A 100 -9.79 -9.52 8.21
N LEU A 101 -10.03 -9.21 9.48
CA LEU A 101 -9.99 -7.83 9.99
C LEU A 101 -8.61 -7.20 9.83
N LEU A 102 -7.53 -7.90 10.18
CA LEU A 102 -6.16 -7.37 10.03
C LEU A 102 -5.79 -7.10 8.57
N SER A 103 -6.11 -8.03 7.67
CA SER A 103 -5.86 -7.85 6.23
C SER A 103 -6.71 -6.73 5.62
N PHE A 104 -7.95 -6.56 6.08
CA PHE A 104 -8.83 -5.46 5.70
C PHE A 104 -8.29 -4.11 6.18
N LEU A 105 -7.88 -4.01 7.45
CA LEU A 105 -7.28 -2.80 8.01
C LEU A 105 -5.99 -2.44 7.27
N GLY A 106 -5.08 -3.39 7.10
CA GLY A 106 -3.81 -3.16 6.38
C GLY A 106 -4.01 -2.68 4.93
N PHE A 107 -5.01 -3.22 4.22
CA PHE A 107 -5.42 -2.75 2.90
C PHE A 107 -6.03 -1.33 2.94
N GLY A 108 -6.98 -1.10 3.84
CA GLY A 108 -7.63 0.21 3.98
C GLY A 108 -6.65 1.33 4.35
N GLU A 109 -5.68 1.02 5.21
CA GLU A 109 -4.59 1.91 5.60
C GLU A 109 -3.65 2.22 4.43
N LEU A 110 -3.27 1.22 3.61
CA LEU A 110 -2.52 1.48 2.37
C LEU A 110 -3.31 2.33 1.39
N MET A 111 -4.63 2.15 1.33
CA MET A 111 -5.47 2.97 0.47
C MET A 111 -5.55 4.42 0.95
N ALA A 112 -5.72 4.63 2.25
CA ALA A 112 -5.66 5.96 2.85
C ALA A 112 -4.30 6.62 2.60
N ALA A 113 -3.19 5.91 2.78
CA ALA A 113 -1.85 6.41 2.49
C ALA A 113 -1.69 6.81 1.00
N THR A 114 -2.15 5.95 0.09
CA THR A 114 -2.06 6.20 -1.36
C THR A 114 -2.88 7.42 -1.78
N ILE A 115 -4.13 7.54 -1.32
CA ILE A 115 -5.00 8.68 -1.66
C ILE A 115 -4.41 9.99 -1.14
N ASN A 116 -3.91 9.99 0.11
CA ASN A 116 -3.29 11.18 0.68
C ASN A 116 -1.97 11.54 -0.04
N GLY A 117 -1.17 10.55 -0.45
CA GLY A 117 0.00 10.80 -1.30
C GLY A 117 -0.36 11.44 -2.64
N LEU A 118 -1.43 10.98 -3.29
CA LEU A 118 -1.91 11.58 -4.54
C LEU A 118 -2.44 13.00 -4.33
N PHE A 119 -3.08 13.30 -3.20
CA PHE A 119 -3.46 14.68 -2.85
C PHE A 119 -2.25 15.54 -2.50
N PHE A 120 -1.20 14.98 -1.90
CA PHE A 120 0.06 15.69 -1.69
C PHE A 120 0.71 16.11 -3.01
N VAL A 121 0.64 15.28 -4.05
CA VAL A 121 1.14 15.64 -5.39
C VAL A 121 0.41 16.85 -5.98
N LEU A 122 -0.88 17.01 -5.69
CA LEU A 122 -1.69 18.12 -6.22
C LEU A 122 -1.56 19.40 -5.41
N TYR A 123 -1.60 19.27 -4.08
CA TYR A 123 -1.79 20.38 -3.15
C TYR A 123 -0.56 20.71 -2.32
N GLN A 124 0.38 19.77 -2.18
CA GLN A 124 1.59 19.90 -1.35
C GLN A 124 1.32 20.25 0.12
N TYR A 125 0.09 20.03 0.62
CA TYR A 125 -0.24 20.29 2.03
C TYR A 125 0.37 19.24 2.96
N ASP A 126 1.10 19.69 3.98
CA ASP A 126 1.75 18.84 4.97
C ASP A 126 0.79 17.88 5.68
N VAL A 127 -0.48 18.28 5.85
CA VAL A 127 -1.51 17.42 6.45
C VAL A 127 -1.70 16.11 5.68
N ASN A 128 -1.61 16.14 4.34
CA ASN A 128 -1.72 14.93 3.53
C ASN A 128 -0.51 14.01 3.76
N SER A 129 0.69 14.59 3.87
CA SER A 129 1.90 13.83 4.18
C SER A 129 1.85 13.22 5.59
N PHE A 130 1.32 13.97 6.56
CA PHE A 130 1.11 13.48 7.93
C PHE A 130 0.12 12.32 7.97
N ILE A 131 -1.07 12.46 7.37
CA ILE A 131 -2.07 11.38 7.31
C ILE A 131 -1.50 10.15 6.58
N MET A 132 -0.78 10.36 5.47
CA MET A 132 -0.10 9.30 4.74
C MET A 132 0.88 8.52 5.63
N SER A 133 1.68 9.22 6.43
CA SER A 133 2.65 8.57 7.33
C SER A 133 1.99 7.78 8.46
N ILE A 134 0.92 8.30 9.06
CA ILE A 134 0.13 7.57 10.08
C ILE A 134 -0.45 6.31 9.45
N ALA A 135 -1.11 6.43 8.31
CA ALA A 135 -1.72 5.31 7.63
C ALA A 135 -0.68 4.25 7.22
N PHE A 136 0.50 4.68 6.77
CA PHE A 136 1.62 3.78 6.48
C PHE A 136 2.06 2.99 7.72
N VAL A 137 2.31 3.66 8.85
CA VAL A 137 2.73 3.00 10.11
C VAL A 137 1.66 2.04 10.62
N SER A 138 0.39 2.43 10.57
CA SER A 138 -0.71 1.54 10.94
C SER A 138 -0.75 0.29 10.06
N SER A 139 -0.53 0.43 8.75
CA SER A 139 -0.45 -0.72 7.83
C SER A 139 0.69 -1.68 8.18
N VAL A 140 1.87 -1.14 8.51
CA VAL A 140 3.01 -1.96 8.99
C VAL A 140 2.61 -2.78 10.21
N ILE A 141 1.89 -2.19 11.17
CA ILE A 141 1.43 -2.87 12.38
C ILE A 141 0.40 -3.95 12.03
N SER A 142 -0.60 -3.63 11.21
CA SER A 142 -1.65 -4.56 10.77
C SER A 142 -1.06 -5.83 10.14
N PHE A 143 -0.14 -5.67 9.18
CA PHE A 143 0.52 -6.81 8.52
C PHE A 143 1.49 -7.55 9.44
N ALA A 144 2.19 -6.86 10.36
CA ALA A 144 3.07 -7.53 11.33
C ALA A 144 2.28 -8.46 12.27
N ILE A 145 1.13 -8.00 12.77
CA ILE A 145 0.23 -8.81 13.62
C ILE A 145 -0.36 -9.97 12.81
N GLU A 146 -0.79 -9.73 11.56
CA GLU A 146 -1.30 -10.79 10.68
C GLU A 146 -0.27 -11.91 10.48
N ILE A 147 0.98 -11.55 10.18
CA ILE A 147 2.10 -12.48 10.02
C ILE A 147 2.33 -13.28 11.31
N TYR A 148 2.35 -12.62 12.46
CA TYR A 148 2.54 -13.28 13.76
C TYR A 148 1.47 -14.34 14.02
N LEU A 149 0.20 -14.00 13.81
CA LEU A 149 -0.92 -14.93 14.01
C LEU A 149 -0.93 -16.07 12.99
N LEU A 150 -0.58 -15.80 11.73
CA LEU A 150 -0.44 -16.82 10.69
C LEU A 150 0.68 -17.82 11.01
N LYS A 151 1.82 -17.34 11.56
CA LYS A 151 2.91 -18.22 12.01
C LYS A 151 2.52 -19.06 13.22
N LYS A 152 1.89 -18.45 14.23
CA LYS A 152 1.42 -19.16 15.42
C LYS A 152 0.49 -20.31 15.04
N ALA A 153 -0.44 -20.06 14.13
CA ALA A 153 -1.39 -21.05 13.62
C ALA A 153 -0.78 -22.21 12.80
N GLN A 154 0.49 -22.15 12.42
CA GLN A 154 1.20 -23.25 11.74
C GLN A 154 1.96 -24.14 12.71
N ILE A 155 2.19 -23.65 13.93
CA ILE A 155 2.92 -24.36 15.00
C ILE A 155 1.93 -25.19 15.85
N GLU A 156 0.68 -24.72 15.96
CA GLU A 156 -0.46 -25.44 16.56
C GLU A 156 -1.10 -26.41 15.56
#